data_AF-A0A9P9QPL4-F1
#
_entry.id   AF-A0A9P9QPL4-F1
#
_cell.length_a   1.000
_cell.length_b   1.000
_cell.length_c   1.000
_cell.angle_alpha   90.00
_cell.angle_beta   90.00
_cell.angle_gamma   90.00
#
_symmetry.space_group_name_H-M   'P 1'
#
loop_
_entity.id
_entity.type
_entity.pdbx_description
1 polymer ?
#
loop_
_entity_poly.entity_id
_entity_poly.type
_entity_poly.pdbx_seq_one_letter_code
_entity_poly.pdbx_strand_id
1 'polypeptide(L)'
;MSSSQFATSGREKTTPSSSPSPIEENLNLPDYAQDSLEDVNLPVLILISHRHAPPLIPRPRLRFDVRNLPNPPKHIRDALNGTSSRLQEWMLSDARFGERRDAIRREIEEEMASMTAEHEKMDVLRLGHDAKGSPKEGQGEPSEEEALSDEEQDEDDDVPSEADSSSEVSGQDASGLRVGVSCAMGRHRSVAMVEVLAQMSWPGWQVEVQHRDVNKKRGSVKKTGGKQSRGTRGGGIPSHFEDD
;
A
#
# COMPACT_ATOMS: atom_id res chain seq x y z
N MET A 1 -55.73 -19.09 -21.55
CA MET A 1 -55.65 -18.17 -22.69
C MET A 1 -54.93 -16.92 -22.25
N SER A 2 -53.69 -16.73 -22.71
CA SER A 2 -53.05 -15.44 -23.02
C SER A 2 -51.55 -15.67 -23.14
N SER A 3 -51.17 -16.12 -24.34
CA SER A 3 -49.82 -16.06 -24.87
C SER A 3 -49.47 -14.60 -25.13
N SER A 4 -48.31 -14.13 -24.67
CA SER A 4 -47.74 -12.88 -25.19
C SER A 4 -46.30 -13.12 -25.59
N GLN A 5 -46.11 -13.25 -26.89
CA GLN A 5 -44.84 -13.27 -27.60
C GLN A 5 -44.39 -11.83 -27.79
N PHE A 6 -43.12 -11.49 -27.50
CA PHE A 6 -42.51 -10.27 -28.02
C PHE A 6 -41.16 -10.56 -28.67
N ALA A 7 -41.27 -10.58 -30.00
CA ALA A 7 -40.36 -10.16 -31.05
C ALA A 7 -38.89 -9.85 -30.75
N THR A 8 -38.06 -10.54 -31.52
CA THR A 8 -36.68 -10.23 -31.92
C THR A 8 -36.63 -9.11 -32.96
N SER A 9 -35.79 -8.09 -32.74
CA SER A 9 -35.27 -7.16 -33.75
C SER A 9 -33.90 -6.71 -33.26
N GLY A 10 -32.76 -6.96 -33.92
CA GLY A 10 -32.51 -6.78 -35.34
C GLY A 10 -32.13 -5.32 -35.58
N ARG A 11 -30.88 -4.92 -35.28
CA ARG A 11 -30.36 -3.59 -35.65
C ARG A 11 -28.85 -3.59 -35.89
N GLU A 12 -28.53 -3.83 -37.16
CA GLU A 12 -27.67 -3.03 -38.04
C GLU A 12 -26.29 -2.59 -37.53
N LYS A 13 -25.28 -3.25 -38.10
CA LYS A 13 -23.90 -2.76 -38.21
C LYS A 13 -23.87 -1.65 -39.27
N THR A 14 -23.65 -0.41 -38.87
CA THR A 14 -23.22 0.67 -39.77
C THR A 14 -21.84 1.15 -39.36
N THR A 15 -20.84 0.68 -40.09
CA THR A 15 -19.50 1.26 -40.14
C THR A 15 -19.53 2.56 -40.95
N PRO A 16 -19.15 3.73 -40.39
CA PRO A 16 -18.78 4.85 -41.22
C PRO A 16 -17.37 4.63 -41.79
N SER A 17 -17.33 4.26 -43.07
CA SER A 17 -16.20 4.48 -43.95
C SER A 17 -16.03 5.99 -44.11
N SER A 18 -14.95 6.56 -43.55
CA SER A 18 -14.55 7.94 -43.81
C SER A 18 -13.11 7.97 -44.28
N SER A 19 -12.95 8.65 -45.40
CA SER A 19 -11.79 8.72 -46.28
C SER A 19 -10.46 9.11 -45.61
N PRO A 20 -9.33 8.65 -46.16
CA PRO A 20 -8.00 9.12 -45.74
C PRO A 20 -7.74 10.52 -46.34
N SER A 21 -7.54 11.51 -45.48
CA SER A 21 -7.05 12.83 -45.87
C SER A 21 -5.53 12.77 -46.12
N PRO A 22 -5.01 13.27 -47.26
CA PRO A 22 -3.58 13.36 -47.51
C PRO A 22 -3.09 14.76 -47.12
N ILE A 23 -2.82 14.94 -45.83
CA ILE A 23 -2.01 16.08 -45.33
C ILE A 23 -0.99 15.46 -44.36
N GLU A 24 -0.04 14.72 -44.93
CA GLU A 24 1.22 14.42 -44.27
C GLU A 24 2.18 15.58 -44.58
N GLU A 25 1.85 16.75 -44.04
CA GLU A 25 2.83 17.83 -43.97
C GLU A 25 3.65 17.57 -42.71
N ASN A 26 4.88 17.12 -42.96
CA ASN A 26 5.96 16.90 -42.00
C ASN A 26 6.04 18.07 -41.00
N LEU A 27 5.34 17.96 -39.88
CA LEU A 27 5.65 18.70 -38.66
C LEU A 27 6.90 18.04 -38.07
N ASN A 28 8.03 18.31 -38.70
CA ASN A 28 9.35 18.18 -38.09
C ASN A 28 9.35 19.16 -36.92
N LEU A 29 8.84 18.71 -35.77
CA LEU A 29 8.99 19.46 -34.54
C LEU A 29 10.49 19.62 -34.32
N PRO A 30 10.96 20.85 -34.12
CA PRO A 30 12.38 21.11 -33.96
C PRO A 30 12.92 20.40 -32.71
N ASP A 31 14.15 19.90 -32.81
CA ASP A 31 14.86 19.08 -31.81
C ASP A 31 14.85 19.68 -30.39
N TYR A 32 14.75 21.02 -30.28
CA TYR A 32 14.65 21.72 -29.00
C TYR A 32 13.34 21.46 -28.22
N ALA A 33 12.31 20.88 -28.85
CA ALA A 33 11.08 20.47 -28.17
C ALA A 33 11.18 19.06 -27.55
N GLN A 34 12.30 18.34 -27.78
CA GLN A 34 12.52 16.98 -27.26
C GLN A 34 13.42 16.94 -26.02
N ASP A 35 14.18 18.01 -25.76
CA ASP A 35 14.99 18.13 -24.56
C ASP A 35 14.21 18.82 -23.43
N SER A 36 14.27 18.22 -22.24
CA SER A 36 13.89 18.78 -20.93
C SER A 36 12.39 18.82 -20.54
N LEU A 37 11.68 17.70 -20.70
CA LEU A 37 10.84 17.28 -19.57
C LEU A 37 11.79 16.67 -18.55
N GLU A 38 12.37 17.52 -17.68
CA GLU A 38 13.05 17.04 -16.48
C GLU A 38 12.16 15.97 -15.84
N ASP A 39 12.73 14.82 -15.47
CA ASP A 39 12.05 13.80 -14.68
C ASP A 39 11.56 14.48 -13.40
N VAL A 40 10.34 15.01 -13.45
CA VAL A 40 9.69 15.67 -12.33
C VAL A 40 9.60 14.59 -11.28
N ASN A 41 10.46 14.70 -10.27
CA ASN A 41 10.51 13.79 -9.14
C ASN A 41 9.25 14.06 -8.30
N LEU A 42 8.14 13.52 -8.79
CA LEU A 42 6.84 13.68 -8.18
C LEU A 42 6.83 12.89 -6.87
N PRO A 43 6.29 13.46 -5.78
CA PRO A 43 6.15 12.74 -4.54
C PRO A 43 5.24 11.52 -4.72
N VAL A 44 5.56 10.43 -4.00
CA VAL A 44 4.86 9.14 -4.14
C VAL A 44 3.90 8.93 -2.97
N LEU A 45 2.62 8.69 -3.26
CA LEU A 45 1.61 8.25 -2.30
C LEU A 45 1.52 6.73 -2.30
N ILE A 46 1.99 6.09 -1.23
CA ILE A 46 1.98 4.63 -1.09
C ILE A 46 0.81 4.20 -0.21
N LEU A 47 -0.22 3.62 -0.83
CA LEU A 47 -1.41 3.10 -0.16
C LEU A 47 -1.23 1.60 0.17
N ILE A 48 -1.13 1.28 1.45
CA ILE A 48 -0.80 -0.08 1.92
C ILE A 48 -1.98 -0.69 2.64
N SER A 49 -2.54 -1.76 2.09
CA SER A 49 -3.53 -2.58 2.80
C SER A 49 -2.85 -3.72 3.57
N HIS A 50 -3.23 -3.91 4.83
CA HIS A 50 -2.66 -4.95 5.68
C HIS A 50 -3.66 -5.50 6.71
N ARG A 51 -3.29 -6.61 7.35
CA ARG A 51 -4.01 -7.11 8.54
C ARG A 51 -3.56 -6.34 9.78
N HIS A 52 -4.44 -6.23 10.78
CA HIS A 52 -4.20 -5.46 12.01
C HIS A 52 -2.87 -5.81 12.74
N ALA A 53 -2.50 -7.09 12.77
CA ALA A 53 -1.24 -7.56 13.37
C ALA A 53 -0.53 -8.60 12.49
N PRO A 54 0.80 -8.53 12.30
CA PRO A 54 1.77 -7.60 12.91
C PRO A 54 1.70 -6.18 12.30
N PRO A 55 2.23 -5.15 12.99
CA PRO A 55 2.35 -3.80 12.43
C PRO A 55 3.19 -3.79 11.14
N LEU A 56 3.10 -2.70 10.39
CA LEU A 56 3.92 -2.48 9.21
C LEU A 56 5.31 -1.97 9.62
N ILE A 57 6.34 -2.48 8.93
CA ILE A 57 7.73 -2.03 9.03
C ILE A 57 8.15 -1.76 7.58
N PRO A 58 8.51 -0.52 7.19
CA PRO A 58 8.50 0.69 8.02
C PRO A 58 7.09 1.14 8.42
N ARG A 59 7.01 1.93 9.50
CA ARG A 59 5.74 2.46 10.01
C ARG A 59 5.17 3.49 9.01
N PRO A 60 3.93 3.35 8.56
CA PRO A 60 3.28 4.37 7.74
C PRO A 60 2.99 5.63 8.57
N ARG A 61 3.03 6.79 7.91
CA ARG A 61 2.76 8.11 8.52
C ARG A 61 1.29 8.20 8.95
N LEU A 62 0.38 7.75 8.09
CA LEU A 62 -1.06 7.67 8.40
C LEU A 62 -1.51 6.22 8.59
N ARG A 63 -2.39 5.97 9.56
CA ARG A 63 -2.90 4.63 9.89
C ARG A 63 -4.41 4.66 10.12
N PHE A 64 -5.12 3.84 9.34
CA PHE A 64 -6.56 3.75 9.39
C PHE A 64 -7.02 2.34 9.74
N ASP A 65 -7.81 2.22 10.80
CA ASP A 65 -8.52 0.98 11.11
C ASP A 65 -9.93 1.02 10.50
N VAL A 66 -10.24 0.02 9.67
CA VAL A 66 -11.54 -0.14 9.00
C VAL A 66 -12.30 -1.38 9.50
N ARG A 67 -11.97 -1.91 10.68
CA ARG A 67 -12.69 -3.04 11.29
C ARG A 67 -14.13 -2.70 11.69
N ASN A 68 -14.46 -1.43 11.86
CA ASN A 68 -15.80 -0.96 12.21
C ASN A 68 -16.76 -0.92 11.01
N LEU A 69 -16.25 -1.13 9.79
CA LEU A 69 -17.05 -1.18 8.56
C LEU A 69 -17.81 -2.51 8.43
N PRO A 70 -18.96 -2.52 7.71
CA PRO A 70 -19.76 -3.72 7.47
C PRO A 70 -18.89 -4.89 6.98
N ASN A 71 -19.15 -6.07 7.51
CA ASN A 71 -18.44 -7.27 7.09
C ASN A 71 -19.16 -7.91 5.89
N PRO A 72 -18.47 -8.18 4.77
CA PRO A 72 -19.06 -8.85 3.63
C PRO A 72 -19.71 -10.20 3.98
N PRO A 73 -20.81 -10.59 3.29
CA PRO A 73 -21.43 -11.90 3.45
C PRO A 73 -20.42 -13.03 3.27
N LYS A 74 -20.59 -14.11 4.03
CA LYS A 74 -19.64 -15.23 4.08
C LYS A 74 -19.28 -15.78 2.69
N HIS A 75 -20.28 -16.01 1.84
CA HIS A 75 -20.07 -16.56 0.51
C HIS A 75 -19.22 -15.65 -0.40
N ILE A 76 -19.41 -14.33 -0.30
CA ILE A 76 -18.56 -13.32 -0.99
C ILE A 76 -17.15 -13.37 -0.42
N ARG A 77 -17.02 -13.39 0.91
CA ARG A 77 -15.72 -13.35 1.60
C ARG A 77 -14.83 -14.56 1.32
N ASP A 78 -15.42 -15.73 1.10
CA ASP A 78 -14.67 -16.95 0.83
C ASP A 78 -14.26 -17.06 -0.65
N ALA A 79 -15.07 -16.54 -1.57
CA ALA A 79 -14.79 -16.58 -3.01
C ALA A 79 -13.93 -15.39 -3.50
N LEU A 80 -14.09 -14.21 -2.87
CA LEU A 80 -13.57 -12.94 -3.36
C LEU A 80 -12.65 -12.25 -2.34
N ASN A 81 -11.76 -11.40 -2.87
CA ASN A 81 -10.88 -10.50 -2.12
C ASN A 81 -11.24 -9.03 -2.43
N GLY A 82 -10.60 -8.09 -1.74
CA GLY A 82 -10.89 -6.66 -1.93
C GLY A 82 -10.50 -6.08 -3.29
N THR A 83 -9.76 -6.81 -4.12
CA THR A 83 -9.42 -6.38 -5.49
C THR A 83 -10.52 -6.71 -6.50
N SER A 84 -11.54 -7.48 -6.09
CA SER A 84 -12.65 -7.86 -6.98
C SER A 84 -13.71 -6.76 -7.05
N SER A 85 -14.11 -6.40 -8.27
CA SER A 85 -15.14 -5.37 -8.51
C SER A 85 -16.46 -5.69 -7.79
N ARG A 86 -16.89 -6.97 -7.81
CA ARG A 86 -18.12 -7.40 -7.14
C ARG A 86 -18.10 -7.17 -5.62
N LEU A 87 -16.95 -7.34 -4.95
CA LEU A 87 -16.84 -7.03 -3.53
C LEU A 87 -16.79 -5.53 -3.30
N GLN A 88 -16.07 -4.79 -4.14
CA GLN A 88 -15.99 -3.33 -4.07
C GLN A 88 -17.37 -2.68 -4.23
N GLU A 89 -18.15 -3.09 -5.24
CA GLU A 89 -19.54 -2.66 -5.45
C GLU A 89 -20.41 -2.91 -4.21
N TRP A 90 -20.30 -4.10 -3.61
CA TRP A 90 -21.03 -4.41 -2.38
C TRP A 90 -20.62 -3.48 -1.23
N MET A 91 -19.33 -3.20 -1.06
CA MET A 91 -18.85 -2.26 -0.03
C MET A 91 -19.33 -0.84 -0.30
N LEU A 92 -19.30 -0.39 -1.56
CA LEU A 92 -19.75 0.94 -1.99
C LEU A 92 -21.26 1.15 -1.84
N SER A 93 -22.04 0.06 -1.80
CA SER A 93 -23.48 0.14 -1.52
C SER A 93 -23.81 0.59 -0.09
N ASP A 94 -22.86 0.48 0.85
CA ASP A 94 -23.04 0.99 2.23
C ASP A 94 -22.52 2.44 2.34
N ALA A 95 -23.40 3.35 2.77
CA ALA A 95 -23.07 4.75 3.03
C ALA A 95 -21.90 4.91 4.01
N ARG A 96 -21.81 4.05 5.04
CA ARG A 96 -20.72 4.12 6.05
C ARG A 96 -19.34 3.88 5.45
N PHE A 97 -19.27 3.08 4.38
CA PHE A 97 -18.03 2.85 3.67
C PHE A 97 -17.63 4.11 2.89
N GLY A 98 -18.57 4.74 2.18
CA GLY A 98 -18.37 6.01 1.47
C GLY A 98 -17.94 7.14 2.39
N GLU A 99 -18.64 7.34 3.50
CA GLU A 99 -18.29 8.36 4.51
C GLU A 99 -16.89 8.14 5.07
N ARG A 100 -16.54 6.88 5.40
CA ARG A 100 -15.21 6.57 5.94
C ARG A 100 -14.11 6.78 4.90
N ARG A 101 -14.36 6.41 3.63
CA ARG A 101 -13.45 6.64 2.52
C ARG A 101 -13.18 8.13 2.32
N ASP A 102 -14.22 8.96 2.35
CA ASP A 102 -14.10 10.40 2.13
C ASP A 102 -13.41 11.09 3.31
N ALA A 103 -13.63 10.62 4.54
CA ALA A 103 -12.88 11.07 5.71
C ALA A 103 -11.38 10.73 5.59
N ILE A 104 -11.05 9.48 5.23
CA ILE A 104 -9.66 9.07 5.02
C ILE A 104 -9.01 9.89 3.90
N ARG A 105 -9.72 10.12 2.79
CA ARG A 105 -9.23 10.94 1.68
C ARG A 105 -8.83 12.33 2.14
N ARG A 106 -9.70 13.00 2.92
CA ARG A 106 -9.43 14.34 3.44
C ARG A 106 -8.17 14.38 4.30
N GLU A 107 -8.01 13.41 5.22
CA GLU A 107 -6.82 13.32 6.06
C GLU A 107 -5.53 13.11 5.24
N ILE A 108 -5.60 12.34 4.15
CA ILE A 108 -4.46 12.17 3.23
C ILE A 108 -4.16 13.48 2.48
N GLU A 109 -5.17 14.17 1.98
CA GLU A 109 -5.00 15.45 1.25
C GLU A 109 -4.38 16.53 2.16
N GLU A 110 -4.81 16.61 3.42
CA GLU A 110 -4.22 17.53 4.42
C GLU A 110 -2.74 17.21 4.67
N GLU A 111 -2.39 15.93 4.82
CA GLU A 111 -1.00 15.51 5.03
C GLU A 111 -0.13 15.73 3.79
N MET A 112 -0.67 15.49 2.59
CA MET A 112 0.01 15.78 1.32
C MET A 112 0.32 17.27 1.20
N ALA A 113 -0.65 18.13 1.50
CA ALA A 113 -0.45 19.58 1.46
C ALA A 113 0.65 20.04 2.44
N SER A 114 0.66 19.45 3.65
CA SER A 114 1.72 19.69 4.64
C SER A 114 3.11 19.30 4.09
N MET A 115 3.24 18.10 3.52
CA MET A 115 4.50 17.61 2.95
C MET A 115 4.98 18.44 1.75
N THR A 116 4.08 18.86 0.86
CA THR A 116 4.44 19.70 -0.30
C THR A 116 4.96 21.06 0.17
N ALA A 117 4.30 21.69 1.15
CA ALA A 117 4.75 22.98 1.70
C ALA A 117 6.11 22.88 2.42
N GLU A 118 6.38 21.77 3.12
CA GLU A 118 7.68 21.52 3.74
C GLU A 118 8.79 21.32 2.70
N HIS A 119 8.52 20.60 1.62
CA HIS A 119 9.48 20.36 0.54
C HIS A 119 9.83 21.66 -0.20
N GLU A 120 8.84 22.47 -0.54
CA GLU A 120 9.06 23.79 -1.16
C GLU A 120 9.95 24.70 -0.29
N LYS A 121 9.75 24.67 1.03
CA LYS A 121 10.58 25.44 1.98
C LYS A 121 12.03 24.93 2.02
N MET A 122 12.24 23.62 1.95
CA MET A 122 13.59 23.02 1.94
C MET A 122 14.35 23.35 0.66
N ASP A 123 13.68 23.34 -0.50
CA ASP A 123 14.32 23.65 -1.78
C ASP A 123 14.83 25.10 -1.86
N VAL A 124 14.07 26.05 -1.30
CA VAL A 124 14.48 27.47 -1.22
C VAL A 124 15.76 27.64 -0.39
N LEU A 125 15.95 26.86 0.67
CA LEU A 125 17.14 26.95 1.53
C LEU A 125 18.39 26.33 0.89
N ARG A 126 18.23 25.30 0.06
CA ARG A 126 19.35 24.66 -0.65
C ARG A 126 19.92 25.56 -1.75
N LEU A 127 19.07 26.24 -2.51
CA LEU A 127 19.50 27.15 -3.58
C LEU A 127 20.34 28.36 -3.11
N GLY A 128 20.33 28.66 -1.81
CA GLY A 128 21.15 29.73 -1.23
C GLY A 128 22.61 29.36 -0.93
N HIS A 129 22.97 28.07 -0.92
CA HIS A 129 24.30 27.62 -0.47
C HIS A 129 25.33 27.39 -1.60
N ASP A 130 24.90 27.27 -2.87
CA ASP A 130 25.81 26.97 -3.98
C ASP A 130 26.42 28.22 -4.66
N ALA A 131 25.99 29.42 -4.28
CA ALA A 131 26.49 30.67 -4.89
C ALA A 131 27.77 31.23 -4.25
N LYS A 132 28.29 30.64 -3.16
CA LYS A 132 29.52 31.10 -2.52
C LYS A 132 30.66 30.13 -2.83
N GLY A 133 31.24 30.28 -4.02
CA GLY A 133 32.51 29.66 -4.38
C GLY A 133 33.56 29.98 -3.31
N SER A 134 33.91 28.98 -2.52
CA SER A 134 35.08 29.00 -1.66
C SER A 134 36.32 28.83 -2.55
N PRO A 135 37.26 29.80 -2.53
CA PRO A 135 38.58 29.59 -3.10
C PRO A 135 39.27 28.45 -2.36
N LYS A 136 39.88 27.54 -3.11
CA LYS A 136 40.92 26.64 -2.60
C LYS A 136 41.95 27.45 -1.81
N GLU A 137 42.11 27.16 -0.52
CA GLU A 137 43.38 27.40 0.17
C GLU A 137 43.47 26.52 1.42
N GLY A 138 44.63 25.89 1.59
CA GLY A 138 45.14 25.49 2.91
C GLY A 138 45.00 24.02 3.28
N GLN A 139 46.02 23.24 2.93
CA GLN A 139 46.42 22.06 3.70
C GLN A 139 46.69 22.47 5.16
N GLY A 140 46.21 21.67 6.12
CA GLY A 140 46.57 21.77 7.52
C GLY A 140 46.10 20.52 8.25
N GLU A 141 47.04 19.59 8.47
CA GLU A 141 46.89 18.47 9.40
C GLU A 141 46.55 18.97 10.81
N PRO A 142 45.73 18.21 11.57
CA PRO A 142 45.84 18.18 13.01
C PRO A 142 46.43 16.84 13.46
N SER A 143 47.51 17.01 14.22
CA SER A 143 48.32 16.06 14.97
C SER A 143 47.53 15.18 15.95
N GLU A 144 48.01 13.95 16.08
CA GLU A 144 47.81 13.04 17.20
C GLU A 144 48.44 13.63 18.48
N GLU A 145 47.74 13.60 19.63
CA GLU A 145 48.28 13.18 20.94
C GLU A 145 47.26 13.34 22.11
N GLU A 146 46.89 12.18 22.69
CA GLU A 146 46.80 11.80 24.11
C GLU A 146 46.49 12.87 25.20
N ALA A 147 45.46 12.62 26.02
CA ALA A 147 45.60 12.65 27.49
C ALA A 147 44.37 12.04 28.20
N LEU A 148 44.68 11.12 29.12
CA LEU A 148 43.80 10.48 30.10
C LEU A 148 43.08 11.48 31.02
N SER A 149 41.88 11.11 31.46
CA SER A 149 41.40 11.46 32.81
C SER A 149 40.64 10.29 33.43
N ASP A 150 41.33 9.71 34.40
CA ASP A 150 40.92 8.74 35.42
C ASP A 150 40.09 9.47 36.50
N GLU A 151 39.03 8.84 37.03
CA GLU A 151 38.62 8.79 38.45
C GLU A 151 37.11 8.46 38.61
N GLU A 152 36.89 7.26 39.16
CA GLU A 152 36.03 6.88 40.31
C GLU A 152 34.62 7.49 40.44
N GLN A 153 33.54 6.68 40.30
CA GLN A 153 32.95 5.78 41.30
C GLN A 153 31.77 6.47 42.00
N ASP A 154 30.55 6.03 41.65
CA ASP A 154 29.41 6.00 42.57
C ASP A 154 28.50 4.85 42.14
N GLU A 155 28.49 3.82 42.97
CA GLU A 155 27.49 2.77 43.03
C GLU A 155 26.20 3.40 43.60
N ASP A 156 25.03 3.17 42.99
CA ASP A 156 23.77 2.90 43.69
C ASP A 156 22.55 2.83 42.74
N ASP A 157 21.63 1.93 43.10
CA ASP A 157 20.24 1.77 42.67
C ASP A 157 19.90 1.08 41.33
N ASP A 158 19.87 -0.25 41.41
CA ASP A 158 19.24 -1.19 40.48
C ASP A 158 17.70 -1.04 40.53
N VAL A 159 17.14 -0.19 39.66
CA VAL A 159 15.71 -0.14 39.37
C VAL A 159 15.49 -0.51 37.90
N PRO A 160 14.90 -1.68 37.57
CA PRO A 160 14.60 -2.04 36.20
C PRO A 160 13.41 -1.21 35.70
N SER A 161 13.71 -0.03 35.18
CA SER A 161 12.82 0.78 34.35
C SER A 161 12.84 0.20 32.93
N GLU A 162 11.82 -0.59 32.60
CA GLU A 162 11.49 -1.03 31.24
C GLU A 162 11.08 0.18 30.38
N ALA A 163 12.05 1.05 30.10
CA ALA A 163 11.96 2.10 29.10
C ALA A 163 12.64 1.57 27.83
N ASP A 164 11.88 0.77 27.07
CA ASP A 164 12.16 0.50 25.66
C ASP A 164 12.06 1.81 24.88
N SER A 165 13.11 2.63 24.99
CA SER A 165 13.35 3.78 24.14
C SER A 165 13.93 3.25 22.83
N SER A 166 13.07 2.59 22.07
CA SER A 166 13.33 2.23 20.68
C SER A 166 13.53 3.53 19.90
N SER A 167 14.80 3.92 19.77
CA SER A 167 15.28 4.95 18.86
C SER A 167 14.66 4.73 17.49
N GLU A 168 13.65 5.55 17.19
CA GLU A 168 12.96 5.56 15.91
C GLU A 168 13.97 5.98 14.85
N VAL A 169 14.61 5.00 14.22
CA VAL A 169 15.39 5.21 13.00
C VAL A 169 14.40 5.66 11.93
N SER A 170 14.19 6.97 11.85
CA SER A 170 13.36 7.67 10.89
C SER A 170 14.00 7.62 9.51
N GLY A 171 14.16 6.40 8.97
CA GLY A 171 14.30 6.14 7.54
C GLY A 171 12.96 6.40 6.84
N GLN A 172 12.36 7.57 7.08
CA GLN A 172 11.27 8.06 6.26
C GLN A 172 11.90 8.44 4.92
N ASP A 173 11.71 7.59 3.92
CA ASP A 173 12.04 7.87 2.53
C ASP A 173 11.53 9.29 2.20
N ALA A 174 12.44 10.25 2.03
CA ALA A 174 12.18 11.70 2.11
C ALA A 174 11.25 12.26 1.02
N SER A 175 10.66 11.41 0.18
CA SER A 175 9.92 11.78 -1.01
C SER A 175 8.55 11.09 -1.10
N GLY A 176 8.07 10.41 -0.06
CA GLY A 176 6.80 9.67 -0.15
C GLY A 176 5.94 9.63 1.11
N LEU A 177 4.62 9.68 0.92
CA LEU A 177 3.60 9.54 1.96
C LEU A 177 3.13 8.08 2.01
N ARG A 178 3.46 7.37 3.09
CA ARG A 178 2.98 5.99 3.35
C ARG A 178 1.70 6.00 4.18
N VAL A 179 0.64 5.39 3.65
CA VAL A 179 -0.67 5.29 4.30
C VAL A 179 -1.04 3.82 4.52
N GLY A 180 -1.21 3.41 5.78
CA GLY A 180 -1.60 2.06 6.15
C GLY A 180 -3.09 1.93 6.44
N VAL A 181 -3.81 1.08 5.70
CA VAL A 181 -5.21 0.74 5.96
C VAL A 181 -5.31 -0.71 6.44
N SER A 182 -5.89 -0.90 7.63
CA SER A 182 -5.91 -2.19 8.32
C SER A 182 -7.31 -2.75 8.54
N CYS A 183 -7.45 -4.07 8.35
CA CYS A 183 -8.63 -4.82 8.81
C CYS A 183 -8.21 -6.10 9.52
N ALA A 184 -9.17 -6.93 9.97
CA ALA A 184 -8.85 -8.14 10.74
C ALA A 184 -7.89 -9.12 10.01
N MET A 185 -8.11 -9.37 8.72
CA MET A 185 -7.33 -10.34 7.94
C MET A 185 -6.50 -9.72 6.81
N GLY A 186 -6.68 -8.44 6.50
CA GLY A 186 -5.93 -7.76 5.43
C GLY A 186 -6.30 -8.20 4.01
N ARG A 187 -7.49 -8.75 3.77
CA ARG A 187 -7.88 -9.36 2.48
C ARG A 187 -9.13 -8.79 1.83
N HIS A 188 -10.00 -8.12 2.59
CA HIS A 188 -11.32 -7.69 2.14
C HIS A 188 -11.47 -6.19 2.29
N ARG A 189 -11.97 -5.72 3.44
CA ARG A 189 -12.29 -4.31 3.70
C ARG A 189 -11.12 -3.35 3.47
N SER A 190 -9.95 -3.65 4.00
CA SER A 190 -8.77 -2.78 3.84
C SER A 190 -8.28 -2.72 2.39
N VAL A 191 -8.34 -3.84 1.68
CA VAL A 191 -7.93 -3.94 0.26
C VAL A 191 -8.92 -3.16 -0.60
N ALA A 192 -10.22 -3.36 -0.40
CA ALA A 192 -11.27 -2.62 -1.12
C ALA A 192 -11.18 -1.11 -0.87
N MET A 193 -10.92 -0.70 0.38
CA MET A 193 -10.74 0.72 0.72
C MET A 193 -9.54 1.33 -0.04
N VAL A 194 -8.39 0.63 -0.05
CA VAL A 194 -7.19 1.09 -0.75
C VAL A 194 -7.39 1.16 -2.26
N GLU A 195 -8.01 0.16 -2.86
CA GLU A 195 -8.31 0.13 -4.30
C GLU A 195 -9.21 1.30 -4.72
N VAL A 196 -10.25 1.58 -3.93
CA VAL A 196 -11.16 2.69 -4.21
C VAL A 196 -10.46 4.04 -4.01
N LEU A 197 -9.59 4.18 -3.00
CA LEU A 197 -8.78 5.40 -2.81
C LEU A 197 -7.80 5.59 -3.98
N ALA A 198 -7.19 4.52 -4.48
CA ALA A 198 -6.25 4.59 -5.59
C ALA A 198 -6.89 5.02 -6.92
N GLN A 199 -8.18 4.76 -7.10
CA GLN A 199 -8.96 5.20 -8.27
C GLN A 199 -9.33 6.70 -8.21
N MET A 200 -9.09 7.38 -7.09
CA MET A 200 -9.34 8.82 -6.96
C MET A 200 -8.22 9.66 -7.60
N SER A 201 -8.53 10.93 -7.84
CA SER A 201 -7.55 11.90 -8.34
C SER A 201 -6.64 12.39 -7.21
N TRP A 202 -5.33 12.25 -7.39
CA TRP A 202 -4.29 12.75 -6.50
C TRP A 202 -3.34 13.66 -7.30
N PRO A 203 -3.70 14.95 -7.49
CA PRO A 203 -2.96 15.84 -8.39
C PRO A 203 -1.55 16.10 -7.87
N GLY A 204 -0.55 15.96 -8.75
CA GLY A 204 0.87 16.18 -8.40
C GLY A 204 1.52 15.05 -7.60
N TRP A 205 0.85 13.90 -7.45
CA TRP A 205 1.37 12.75 -6.71
C TRP A 205 1.27 11.48 -7.54
N GLN A 206 2.32 10.66 -7.50
CA GLN A 206 2.30 9.31 -8.08
C GLN A 206 1.71 8.33 -7.06
N VAL A 207 0.68 7.57 -7.44
CA VAL A 207 0.03 6.63 -6.53
C VAL A 207 0.58 5.23 -6.72
N GLU A 208 1.02 4.61 -5.63
CA GLU A 208 1.43 3.21 -5.58
C GLU A 208 0.52 2.42 -4.62
N VAL A 209 0.07 1.24 -5.04
CA VAL A 209 -0.81 0.38 -4.25
C VAL A 209 -0.07 -0.88 -3.83
N GLN A 210 -0.06 -1.16 -2.53
CA GLN A 210 0.57 -2.35 -1.96
C GLN A 210 -0.42 -3.17 -1.11
N HIS A 211 -0.45 -4.49 -1.35
CA HIS A 211 -1.29 -5.41 -0.60
C HIS A 211 -0.48 -6.47 0.13
N ARG A 212 -0.26 -6.29 1.43
CA ARG A 212 0.63 -7.18 2.22
C ARG A 212 0.11 -8.61 2.33
N ASP A 213 -1.20 -8.78 2.46
CA ASP A 213 -1.82 -10.04 2.90
C ASP A 213 -2.73 -10.70 1.84
N VAL A 214 -2.87 -10.12 0.64
CA VAL A 214 -3.77 -10.63 -0.41
C VAL A 214 -3.28 -11.97 -0.99
N ASN A 215 -1.96 -12.10 -1.22
CA ASN A 215 -1.38 -13.27 -1.90
C ASN A 215 -1.01 -14.42 -0.94
N LYS A 216 -1.19 -14.24 0.37
CA LYS A 216 -0.90 -15.29 1.36
C LYS A 216 -1.93 -16.40 1.24
N LYS A 217 -1.52 -17.56 0.74
CA LYS A 217 -2.37 -18.76 0.65
C LYS A 217 -2.97 -19.06 2.03
N ARG A 218 -4.31 -19.16 2.12
CA ARG A 218 -4.99 -19.65 3.32
C ARG A 218 -4.43 -21.04 3.64
N GLY A 219 -3.63 -21.16 4.69
CA GLY A 219 -3.26 -22.47 5.22
C GLY A 219 -2.03 -23.14 4.61
N SER A 220 -1.11 -22.42 3.97
CA SER A 220 0.28 -22.91 3.89
C SER A 220 0.99 -22.76 5.24
N VAL A 221 0.34 -23.19 6.33
CA VAL A 221 1.07 -23.73 7.47
C VAL A 221 1.74 -24.94 6.88
N LYS A 222 3.05 -24.82 6.68
CA LYS A 222 3.94 -25.89 6.26
C LYS A 222 3.57 -27.07 7.15
N LYS A 223 2.80 -28.03 6.62
CA LYS A 223 2.60 -29.31 7.26
C LYS A 223 3.98 -29.94 7.15
N THR A 224 4.87 -29.59 8.08
CA THR A 224 6.11 -30.33 8.36
C THR A 224 5.62 -31.66 8.89
N GLY A 225 5.13 -32.47 7.95
CA GLY A 225 4.65 -33.79 8.20
C GLY A 225 5.82 -34.58 8.72
N GLY A 226 5.83 -34.76 10.03
CA GLY A 226 6.27 -35.99 10.64
C GLY A 226 5.75 -37.15 9.82
N LYS A 227 6.64 -37.68 8.98
CA LYS A 227 6.56 -39.07 8.54
C LYS A 227 6.76 -39.90 9.80
N GLN A 228 5.71 -40.62 10.20
CA GLN A 228 5.70 -41.98 10.77
C GLN A 228 4.57 -42.14 11.78
N SER A 229 3.34 -42.31 11.30
CA SER A 229 2.43 -43.28 11.93
C SER A 229 1.98 -44.27 10.86
N ARG A 230 2.74 -45.37 10.77
CA ARG A 230 2.27 -46.62 10.17
C ARG A 230 1.16 -47.14 11.07
N GLY A 231 -0.09 -46.90 10.70
CA GLY A 231 -1.25 -47.37 11.46
C GLY A 231 -2.39 -47.74 10.52
N THR A 232 -2.16 -48.66 9.59
CA THR A 232 -3.24 -49.27 8.80
C THR A 232 -2.87 -50.70 8.44
N ARG A 233 -3.39 -51.66 9.21
CA ARG A 233 -4.05 -52.88 8.69
C ARG A 233 -4.52 -53.80 9.82
N GLY A 234 -5.77 -54.23 9.71
CA GLY A 234 -6.44 -55.20 10.59
C GLY A 234 -7.73 -54.57 11.12
N GLY A 235 -8.88 -54.62 10.45
CA GLY A 235 -9.33 -55.61 9.48
C GLY A 235 -9.83 -56.86 10.22
N GLY A 236 -11.02 -56.76 10.82
CA GLY A 236 -11.67 -57.88 11.50
C GLY A 236 -13.02 -57.46 12.10
N ILE A 237 -14.08 -57.48 11.29
CA ILE A 237 -15.45 -57.61 11.81
C ILE A 237 -15.89 -59.03 11.46
N PRO A 238 -15.98 -59.96 12.44
CA PRO A 238 -16.57 -61.26 12.20
C PRO A 238 -18.10 -61.13 12.13
N SER A 239 -18.62 -61.76 11.08
CA SER A 239 -20.01 -62.12 10.87
C SER A 239 -20.54 -63.03 11.98
N HIS A 240 -21.63 -62.65 12.64
CA HIS A 240 -22.59 -63.60 13.20
C HIS A 240 -23.88 -62.87 13.58
N PHE A 241 -24.92 -62.99 12.76
CA PHE A 241 -26.29 -62.65 13.12
C PHE A 241 -27.09 -63.92 12.83
N GLU A 242 -27.40 -64.65 13.90
CA GLU A 242 -28.29 -65.81 13.86
C GLU A 242 -29.74 -65.35 13.92
N ASP A 243 -30.56 -66.03 13.12
CA ASP A 243 -32.01 -66.11 13.18
C ASP A 243 -32.52 -66.46 14.60
N ASP A 244 -33.54 -65.72 15.07
CA ASP A 244 -34.81 -66.26 15.60
C ASP A 244 -35.90 -65.16 15.61
#